data_AF-A0A2E5JAS8-F1
#
_entry.id   AF-A0A2E5JAS8-F1
#
_cell.length_a   1.000
_cell.length_b   1.000
_cell.length_c   1.000
_cell.angle_alpha   90.00
_cell.angle_beta   90.00
_cell.angle_gamma   90.00
#
_symmetry.space_group_name_H-M   'P 1'
#
loop_
_entity.id
_entity.type
_entity.pdbx_description
1 polymer ?
#
loop_
_entity_poly.entity_id
_entity_poly.type
_entity_poly.pdbx_seq_one_letter_code
_entity_poly.pdbx_strand_id
1 'polypeptide(L)'
;MVMVSILIVALVNSLSNILPEGMELLRFSIINLFGFCLFIFSIHKGKTIRNPKKVWFNNAFITSGITLILYANTVLSGAIHTYVLPIFYMVEIIIVLYIGNKLRRETDYQMFQEMTDFSSSNVDV
;
A
#
# COMPACT_ATOMS: atom_id res chain seq x y z
N MET A 1 -8.92 13.08 7.37
CA MET A 1 -7.88 12.38 6.57
C MET A 1 -6.50 12.65 7.15
N VAL A 2 -6.02 13.91 7.11
CA VAL A 2 -4.68 14.30 7.56
C VAL A 2 -4.37 13.87 9.01
N MET A 3 -5.28 14.10 9.95
CA MET A 3 -5.09 13.71 11.35
C MET A 3 -4.85 12.20 11.52
N VAL A 4 -5.60 11.35 10.80
CA VAL A 4 -5.43 9.89 10.84
C VAL A 4 -4.08 9.50 10.26
N SER A 5 -3.66 10.14 9.17
CA SER A 5 -2.35 9.87 8.59
C SER A 5 -1.20 10.25 9.51
N ILE A 6 -1.30 11.41 10.18
CA ILE A 6 -0.32 11.84 11.17
C ILE A 6 -0.23 10.84 12.32
N LEU A 7 -1.37 10.33 12.81
CA LEU A 7 -1.38 9.33 13.90
C LEU A 7 -0.73 8.01 13.47
N ILE A 8 -0.99 7.53 12.25
CA ILE A 8 -0.35 6.32 11.71
C ILE A 8 1.15 6.53 11.59
N VAL A 9 1.59 7.66 11.03
CA VAL A 9 3.01 7.98 10.89
C VAL A 9 3.69 8.08 12.26
N ALA A 10 3.06 8.78 13.21
CA ALA A 10 3.58 8.93 14.57
C ALA A 10 3.69 7.58 15.29
N LEU A 11 2.71 6.69 15.13
CA LEU A 11 2.74 5.35 15.70
C LEU A 11 3.92 4.54 15.17
N VAL A 12 4.08 4.48 13.84
CA VAL A 12 5.18 3.72 13.22
C VAL A 12 6.53 4.33 13.60
N ASN A 13 6.64 5.66 13.62
CA ASN A 13 7.85 6.34 14.04
C ASN A 13 8.19 6.03 15.50
N SER A 14 7.20 6.04 16.40
CA SER A 14 7.37 5.68 17.81
C SER A 14 7.86 4.25 17.99
N LEU A 15 7.35 3.29 17.22
CA LEU A 15 7.82 1.89 17.26
C LEU A 15 9.26 1.78 16.75
N SER A 16 9.58 2.50 15.68
CA SER A 16 10.90 2.47 15.05
C SER A 16 11.99 3.12 15.90
N ASN A 17 11.63 4.09 16.76
CA ASN A 17 12.55 4.79 17.65
C ASN A 17 12.90 3.99 18.93
N ILE A 18 12.25 2.85 19.17
CA ILE A 18 12.65 1.92 20.25
C ILE A 18 13.96 1.21 19.89
N LEU A 19 14.33 1.19 18.60
CA LEU A 19 15.53 0.51 18.13
C LEU A 19 16.81 1.28 18.50
N PRO A 20 17.89 0.58 18.89
CA PRO A 20 19.18 1.19 19.18
C PRO A 20 19.77 1.96 18.00
N GLU A 21 20.58 2.97 18.31
CA GLU A 21 21.43 3.65 17.34
C GLU A 21 22.42 2.64 16.71
N GLY A 22 22.64 2.76 15.39
CA GLY A 22 23.43 1.80 14.60
C GLY A 22 22.60 0.74 13.86
N MET A 23 21.29 0.63 14.11
CA MET A 23 20.37 -0.25 13.38
C MET A 23 19.60 0.46 12.25
N GLU A 24 20.24 1.35 11.51
CA GLU A 24 19.59 2.19 10.48
C GLU A 24 18.87 1.37 9.41
N LEU A 25 19.47 0.28 8.94
CA LEU A 25 18.87 -0.60 7.93
C LEU A 25 17.61 -1.30 8.45
N LEU A 26 17.61 -1.70 9.72
CA LEU A 26 16.46 -2.36 10.35
C LEU A 26 15.34 -1.34 10.58
N ARG A 27 15.68 -0.13 11.04
CA ARG A 27 14.73 0.99 11.18
C ARG A 27 14.10 1.35 9.83
N PHE A 28 14.91 1.47 8.79
CA PHE A 28 14.45 1.64 7.40
C PHE A 28 13.49 0.54 7.00
N SER A 29 13.89 -0.73 7.18
CA SER A 29 13.11 -1.89 6.75
C SER A 29 11.75 -1.95 7.43
N ILE A 30 11.67 -1.66 8.73
CA ILE A 30 10.41 -1.64 9.47
C ILE A 30 9.50 -0.53 8.95
N ILE A 31 9.99 0.72 8.91
CA ILE A 31 9.19 1.87 8.47
C ILE A 31 8.68 1.64 7.05
N ASN A 32 9.57 1.20 6.16
CA ASN A 32 9.25 0.98 4.76
C ASN A 32 8.26 -0.18 4.59
N LEU A 33 8.47 -1.31 5.26
CA LEU A 33 7.55 -2.44 5.24
C LEU A 33 6.15 -2.07 5.75
N PHE A 34 6.06 -1.28 6.83
CA PHE A 34 4.78 -0.77 7.31
C PHE A 34 4.12 0.15 6.28
N GLY A 35 4.87 1.07 5.69
CA GLY A 35 4.38 1.95 4.64
C GLY A 35 3.85 1.17 3.43
N PHE A 36 4.61 0.18 2.98
CA PHE A 36 4.27 -0.70 1.87
C PHE A 36 3.04 -1.56 2.18
N CYS A 37 2.96 -2.16 3.37
CA CYS A 37 1.80 -2.95 3.80
C CYS A 37 0.52 -2.10 3.85
N LEU A 38 0.59 -0.87 4.38
CA LEU A 38 -0.53 0.07 4.39
C LEU A 38 -0.97 0.43 2.97
N PHE A 39 -0.01 0.66 2.07
CA PHE A 39 -0.28 0.94 0.68
C PHE A 39 -0.96 -0.25 -0.02
N ILE A 40 -0.41 -1.46 0.07
CA ILE A 40 -1.01 -2.67 -0.51
C ILE A 40 -2.40 -2.96 0.06
N PHE A 41 -2.57 -2.82 1.38
CA PHE A 41 -3.86 -2.99 2.03
C PHE A 41 -4.90 -2.00 1.48
N SER A 42 -4.50 -0.74 1.29
CA SER A 42 -5.39 0.30 0.76
C SER A 42 -5.79 0.05 -0.70
N ILE A 43 -4.92 -0.55 -1.51
CA ILE A 43 -5.27 -0.97 -2.89
C ILE A 43 -6.34 -2.07 -2.85
N HIS A 44 -6.15 -3.09 -2.01
CA HIS A 44 -7.12 -4.19 -1.86
C HIS A 44 -8.47 -3.68 -1.34
N LYS A 45 -8.45 -2.86 -0.28
CA LYS A 45 -9.68 -2.28 0.29
C LYS A 45 -10.36 -1.30 -0.64
N GLY A 46 -9.61 -0.55 -1.44
CA GLY A 46 -10.13 0.37 -2.45
C GLY A 46 -11.18 -0.28 -3.36
N LYS A 47 -10.97 -1.54 -3.77
CA LYS A 47 -11.92 -2.29 -4.61
C LYS A 47 -13.28 -2.53 -3.96
N THR A 48 -13.32 -2.66 -2.63
CA THR A 48 -14.54 -2.99 -1.89
C THR A 48 -15.36 -1.76 -1.50
N ILE A 49 -14.80 -0.54 -1.67
CA ILE A 49 -15.47 0.69 -1.26
C ILE A 49 -16.44 1.12 -2.35
N ARG A 50 -17.71 0.76 -2.18
CA ARG A 50 -18.82 1.27 -3.01
C ARG A 50 -19.38 2.61 -2.54
N ASN A 51 -19.18 2.94 -1.25
CA ASN A 51 -19.72 4.17 -0.67
C ASN A 51 -18.69 5.31 -0.72
N PRO A 52 -18.97 6.42 -1.42
CA PRO A 52 -18.04 7.55 -1.56
C PRO A 52 -17.69 8.19 -0.21
N LYS A 53 -18.59 8.14 0.79
CA LYS A 53 -18.33 8.66 2.14
C LYS A 53 -17.27 7.85 2.91
N LYS A 54 -16.83 6.69 2.41
CA LYS A 54 -15.77 5.87 3.03
C LYS A 54 -14.42 5.99 2.33
N VAL A 55 -14.35 6.67 1.19
CA VAL A 55 -13.11 6.82 0.39
C VAL A 55 -12.03 7.57 1.15
N TRP A 56 -12.41 8.57 1.96
CA TRP A 56 -11.45 9.35 2.77
C TRP A 56 -10.64 8.47 3.73
N PHE A 57 -11.22 7.36 4.22
CA PHE A 57 -10.53 6.43 5.10
C PHE A 57 -9.43 5.72 4.33
N ASN A 58 -9.74 5.15 3.16
CA ASN A 58 -8.75 4.49 2.31
C ASN A 58 -7.63 5.45 1.87
N ASN A 59 -8.00 6.68 1.52
CA ASN A 59 -7.04 7.71 1.15
C ASN A 59 -6.08 8.02 2.29
N ALA A 60 -6.55 8.02 3.55
CA ALA A 60 -5.66 8.20 4.69
C ALA A 60 -4.61 7.08 4.80
N PHE A 61 -4.94 5.83 4.44
CA PHE A 61 -3.98 4.72 4.41
C PHE A 61 -2.99 4.85 3.25
N ILE A 62 -3.47 5.23 2.06
CA ILE A 62 -2.59 5.51 0.90
C ILE A 62 -1.58 6.60 1.26
N THR A 63 -2.05 7.74 1.77
CA THR A 63 -1.18 8.88 2.08
C THR A 63 -0.20 8.54 3.19
N SER A 64 -0.63 7.78 4.21
CA SER A 64 0.27 7.33 5.28
C SER A 64 1.34 6.36 4.75
N GLY A 65 0.94 5.40 3.91
CA GLY A 65 1.84 4.43 3.31
C GLY A 65 2.94 5.13 2.50
N ILE A 66 2.55 6.03 1.60
CA ILE A 66 3.50 6.83 0.80
C ILE A 66 4.39 7.69 1.70
N THR A 67 3.82 8.35 2.70
CA THR A 67 4.60 9.19 3.62
C THR A 67 5.64 8.38 4.39
N LEU A 68 5.29 7.18 4.85
CA LEU A 68 6.21 6.29 5.55
C LEU A 68 7.33 5.78 4.65
N ILE A 69 7.02 5.41 3.40
CA ILE A 69 8.02 5.01 2.40
C ILE A 69 9.01 6.15 2.16
N LEU A 70 8.51 7.38 1.96
CA LEU A 70 9.37 8.56 1.77
C LEU A 70 10.18 8.89 3.03
N TYR A 71 9.58 8.77 4.21
CA TYR A 71 10.27 9.00 5.48
C TYR A 71 11.35 7.95 5.76
N ALA A 72 11.14 6.68 5.36
CA ALA A 72 12.16 5.66 5.48
C ALA A 72 13.46 6.05 4.77
N ASN A 73 13.39 6.75 3.64
CA ASN A 73 14.58 7.21 2.92
C ASN A 73 15.46 8.13 3.75
N THR A 74 14.88 8.95 4.62
CA THR A 74 15.64 9.90 5.45
C THR A 74 16.34 9.23 6.62
N VAL A 75 16.04 7.95 6.88
CA VAL A 75 16.63 7.17 7.98
C VAL A 75 17.97 6.55 7.61
N LEU A 76 18.23 6.31 6.32
CA LEU A 76 19.47 5.69 5.84
C LEU A 76 20.54 6.75 5.53
N SER A 77 21.76 6.52 6.01
CA SER A 77 22.92 7.35 5.69
C SER A 77 24.01 6.59 4.91
N GLY A 78 24.84 7.34 4.19
CA GLY A 78 26.07 6.84 3.58
C GLY A 78 25.86 5.83 2.43
N ALA A 79 26.78 4.86 2.32
CA ALA A 79 26.81 3.91 1.21
C ALA A 79 25.57 3.01 1.11
N ILE A 80 24.91 2.74 2.25
CA ILE A 80 23.69 1.91 2.29
C ILE A 80 22.56 2.60 1.51
N HIS A 81 22.42 3.92 1.67
CA HIS A 81 21.43 4.70 0.92
C HIS A 81 21.64 4.62 -0.60
N THR A 82 22.89 4.64 -1.08
CA THR A 82 23.19 4.64 -2.52
C THR A 82 22.91 3.29 -3.19
N TYR A 83 23.25 2.18 -2.54
CA TYR A 83 23.20 0.85 -3.18
C TYR A 83 21.96 0.03 -2.82
N VAL A 84 21.44 0.15 -1.59
CA VAL A 84 20.33 -0.71 -1.11
C VAL A 84 18.97 -0.13 -1.49
N LEU A 85 18.83 1.19 -1.44
CA LEU A 85 17.57 1.91 -1.69
C LEU A 85 16.97 1.61 -3.08
N PRO A 86 17.75 1.64 -4.18
CA PRO A 86 17.20 1.36 -5.51
C PRO A 86 16.70 -0.08 -5.64
N ILE A 87 17.37 -1.04 -5.00
CA ILE A 87 17.00 -2.45 -5.03
C ILE A 87 15.65 -2.65 -4.33
N PHE A 88 15.47 -2.05 -3.14
CA PHE A 88 14.19 -2.08 -2.42
C PHE A 88 13.05 -1.52 -3.26
N TYR A 89 13.26 -0.34 -3.89
CA TYR A 89 12.24 0.26 -4.72
C TYR A 89 11.89 -0.55 -5.96
N MET A 90 12.88 -1.18 -6.60
CA MET A 90 12.61 -2.07 -7.74
C MET A 90 11.73 -3.24 -7.32
N VAL A 91 12.01 -3.85 -6.17
CA VAL A 91 11.18 -4.95 -5.62
C VAL A 91 9.76 -4.47 -5.30
N GLU A 92 9.63 -3.33 -4.64
CA GLU A 92 8.32 -2.74 -4.31
C GLU A 92 7.49 -2.44 -5.55
N ILE A 93 8.09 -1.83 -6.57
CA ILE A 93 7.42 -1.53 -7.84
C ILE A 93 6.95 -2.82 -8.51
N ILE A 94 7.80 -3.85 -8.59
CA ILE A 94 7.44 -5.15 -9.16
C ILE A 94 6.23 -5.74 -8.43
N ILE A 95 6.23 -5.71 -7.10
CA ILE A 95 5.13 -6.23 -6.29
C ILE A 95 3.85 -5.42 -6.52
N VAL A 96 3.92 -4.09 -6.55
CA VAL A 96 2.76 -3.21 -6.81
C VAL A 96 2.19 -3.47 -8.20
N LEU A 97 3.04 -3.58 -9.23
CA LEU A 97 2.62 -3.90 -10.59
C LEU A 97 1.95 -5.29 -10.66
N TYR A 98 2.54 -6.28 -9.99
CA TYR A 98 1.96 -7.63 -9.91
C TYR A 98 0.59 -7.62 -9.24
N ILE A 99 0.45 -6.99 -8.08
CA ILE A 99 -0.80 -6.89 -7.34
C ILE A 99 -1.84 -6.09 -8.13
N GLY A 100 -1.45 -4.94 -8.69
CA GLY A 100 -2.33 -4.13 -9.53
C GLY A 100 -2.87 -4.90 -10.74
N ASN A 101 -2.00 -5.63 -11.44
CA ASN A 101 -2.41 -6.47 -12.57
C ASN A 101 -3.32 -7.62 -12.13
N LYS A 102 -3.01 -8.30 -11.04
CA LYS A 102 -3.85 -9.37 -10.50
C LYS A 102 -5.25 -8.85 -10.15
N LEU A 103 -5.31 -7.74 -9.43
CA LEU A 103 -6.55 -7.12 -8.99
C LEU A 103 -7.40 -6.62 -10.16
N ARG A 104 -6.78 -6.09 -11.22
CA ARG A 104 -7.48 -5.70 -12.44
C ARG A 104 -8.13 -6.90 -13.12
N ARG A 105 -7.38 -7.99 -13.32
CA ARG A 105 -7.90 -9.23 -13.97
C ARG A 105 -9.07 -9.84 -13.21
N GLU A 106 -9.04 -9.83 -11.87
CA GLU A 106 -10.16 -10.29 -11.04
C GLU A 106 -11.43 -9.46 -11.26
N THR A 107 -11.31 -8.14 -11.39
CA THR A 107 -12.45 -7.25 -11.64
C THR A 107 -13.02 -7.46 -13.05
N ASP A 108 -12.16 -7.58 -14.06
CA ASP A 108 -12.58 -7.85 -15.43
C ASP A 108 -13.32 -9.19 -15.53
N TYR A 109 -12.85 -10.23 -14.80
CA TYR A 109 -13.49 -11.54 -14.74
C TYR A 109 -14.85 -11.49 -14.04
N GLN A 110 -14.98 -10.80 -12.91
CA GLN A 110 -16.26 -10.63 -12.22
C GLN A 110 -17.29 -9.91 -13.09
N MET A 111 -16.87 -8.85 -13.79
CA MET A 111 -17.73 -8.11 -14.72
C MET A 111 -18.21 -9.00 -15.88
N PHE A 112 -17.33 -9.86 -16.41
CA PHE A 112 -17.71 -10.83 -17.45
C PHE A 112 -18.73 -11.87 -16.96
N GLN A 113 -18.57 -12.38 -15.73
CA GLN A 113 -19.54 -13.30 -15.11
C GLN A 113 -20.90 -12.62 -14.94
N GLU A 114 -20.94 -11.40 -14.39
CA GLU A 114 -22.18 -10.63 -14.24
C GLU A 114 -22.89 -10.46 -15.59
N MET A 115 -22.17 -10.09 -16.67
CA MET A 115 -22.75 -9.96 -18.01
C MET A 115 -23.31 -11.27 -18.57
N THR A 116 -22.67 -12.40 -18.28
CA THR A 116 -23.10 -13.72 -18.76
C THR A 116 -24.38 -14.17 -18.04
N ASP A 117 -24.47 -13.93 -16.73
CA ASP A 117 -25.66 -14.25 -15.92
C ASP A 117 -26.88 -13.39 -16.31
N PHE A 118 -26.69 -12.12 -16.68
CA PHE A 118 -27.78 -11.30 -17.22
C PHE A 118 -28.27 -11.79 -18.58
N SER A 119 -27.40 -12.40 -19.39
CA SER A 119 -27.78 -12.92 -20.70
C SER A 119 -28.57 -14.22 -20.60
N SER A 120 -28.27 -15.10 -19.64
CA SER A 120 -29.00 -16.37 -19.47
C SER A 120 -30.36 -16.17 -18.82
N SER A 121 -30.48 -15.27 -17.84
CA SER A 121 -31.74 -14.92 -17.18
C SER A 121 -32.81 -14.38 -18.14
N ASN A 122 -32.43 -13.79 -19.27
CA ASN A 122 -33.36 -13.25 -20.26
C ASN A 122 -33.74 -14.24 -21.37
N VAL A 123 -33.15 -15.44 -21.39
CA VAL A 123 -33.47 -16.50 -22.36
C VAL A 123 -34.54 -17.46 -21.82
N ASP A 124 -34.76 -17.46 -20.50
CA ASP A 124 -35.73 -18.34 -19.81
C ASP A 124 -37.12 -17.69 -19.56
N VAL A 125 -37.47 -16.63 -20.32
CA VAL A 125 -38.82 -15.99 -20.30
C VAL A 125 -39.51 -16.10 -21.65
#